data_AF-A0A4Y2SV17-F1
#
_entry.id   AF-A0A4Y2SV17-F1
#
_cell.length_a   1.000
_cell.length_b   1.000
_cell.length_c   1.000
_cell.angle_alpha   90.00
_cell.angle_beta   90.00
_cell.angle_gamma   90.00
#
_symmetry.space_group_name_H-M   'P 1'
#
loop_
_entity.id
_entity.type
_entity.pdbx_description
1 polymer ?
#
loop_
_entity_poly.entity_id
_entity_poly.type
_entity_poly.pdbx_seq_one_letter_code
_entity_poly.pdbx_strand_id
1 'polypeptide(L)'
;MLADGGLDNKFWPDAVLCFTYVCNRICHKNQVKTPFELFGGYKPSVRHLKAFGATAYVGLPRQLRSSKLGPKAKKGILIGYAFRTKGYRIWFPDTDKVIETINVSFCEEDRGVNPAVEL
;
A
#
# COMPACT_ATOMS: atom_id res chain seq x y z
N MET A 1 1.57 -11.79 -6.35
CA MET A 1 1.44 -10.36 -5.99
C MET A 1 0.24 -9.72 -6.65
N LEU A 2 0.19 -9.61 -7.99
CA LEU A 2 -0.98 -9.03 -8.67
C LEU A 2 -2.23 -9.91 -8.52
N ALA A 3 -2.14 -11.20 -8.90
CA ALA A 3 -3.23 -12.17 -8.74
C ALA A 3 -3.61 -12.39 -7.26
N ASP A 4 -2.61 -12.53 -6.38
CA ASP A 4 -2.81 -12.68 -4.92
C ASP A 4 -3.51 -11.46 -4.29
N GLY A 5 -3.28 -10.27 -4.84
CA GLY A 5 -3.94 -9.05 -4.42
C GLY A 5 -5.35 -8.86 -4.99
N GLY A 6 -5.85 -9.77 -5.83
CA GLY A 6 -7.17 -9.67 -6.46
C GLY A 6 -7.34 -8.41 -7.32
N LEU A 7 -6.25 -7.93 -7.93
CA LEU A 7 -6.24 -6.70 -8.73
C LEU A 7 -6.13 -7.03 -10.23
N ASP A 8 -6.79 -6.20 -11.03
CA ASP A 8 -6.78 -6.31 -12.50
C ASP A 8 -5.38 -6.02 -13.09
N ASN A 9 -5.13 -6.55 -14.28
CA ASN A 9 -3.87 -6.44 -15.03
C ASN A 9 -3.44 -4.99 -15.27
N LYS A 10 -4.36 -4.03 -15.24
CA LYS A 10 -4.03 -2.60 -15.32
C LYS A 10 -3.05 -2.13 -14.23
N PHE A 11 -3.01 -2.81 -13.09
CA PHE A 11 -2.11 -2.50 -11.96
C PHE A 11 -0.75 -3.22 -12.02
N TRP A 12 -0.46 -3.94 -13.11
CA TRP A 12 0.85 -4.55 -13.33
C TRP A 12 2.04 -3.58 -13.09
N PRO A 13 2.04 -2.34 -13.60
CA PRO A 13 3.16 -1.42 -13.38
C PRO A 13 3.35 -1.10 -11.90
N ASP A 14 2.26 -0.93 -11.16
CA ASP A 14 2.30 -0.67 -9.72
C ASP A 14 2.80 -1.88 -8.93
N ALA A 15 2.42 -3.09 -9.34
CA ALA A 15 2.92 -4.32 -8.76
C ALA A 15 4.45 -4.46 -8.93
N VAL A 16 4.97 -4.17 -10.12
CA VAL A 16 6.43 -4.21 -10.40
C VAL A 16 7.19 -3.19 -9.55
N LEU A 17 6.65 -1.97 -9.42
CA LEU A 17 7.26 -0.92 -8.61
C LEU A 17 7.26 -1.28 -7.13
N CYS A 18 6.14 -1.81 -6.63
CA CYS A 18 6.02 -2.26 -5.25
C CYS A 18 6.97 -3.45 -4.97
N PHE A 19 7.08 -4.40 -5.90
CA PHE A 19 8.02 -5.51 -5.80
C PHE A 19 9.46 -5.00 -5.73
N THR A 20 9.86 -4.11 -6.64
CA THR A 20 11.19 -3.52 -6.67
C THR A 20 11.51 -2.78 -5.37
N TYR A 21 10.56 -2.02 -4.84
CA TYR A 21 10.69 -1.33 -3.56
C TYR A 21 10.99 -2.29 -2.40
N VAL A 22 10.28 -3.42 -2.34
CA VAL A 22 10.43 -4.45 -1.32
C VAL A 22 11.75 -5.19 -1.49
N CYS A 23 12.06 -5.66 -2.70
CA CYS A 23 13.30 -6.40 -3.00
C CYS A 23 14.55 -5.61 -2.63
N ASN A 24 14.55 -4.30 -2.83
CA ASN A 24 15.68 -3.47 -2.42
C ASN A 24 15.90 -3.43 -0.89
N ARG A 25 14.88 -3.73 -0.08
CA ARG A 25 14.89 -3.59 1.39
C ARG A 25 14.88 -4.91 2.16
N ILE A 26 14.90 -6.04 1.46
CA ILE A 26 15.02 -7.38 2.07
C ILE A 26 16.35 -8.01 1.69
N CYS A 27 16.86 -8.90 2.53
CA CYS A 27 18.06 -9.68 2.21
C CYS A 27 17.65 -10.87 1.36
N HIS A 28 18.43 -11.16 0.32
CA HIS A 28 18.28 -12.38 -0.46
C HIS A 28 19.09 -13.53 0.16
N LYS A 29 18.78 -14.76 -0.28
CA LYS A 29 19.51 -15.96 0.16
C LYS A 29 21.02 -15.76 -0.07
N ASN A 30 21.82 -16.00 0.97
CA ASN A 30 23.27 -15.81 1.01
C ASN A 30 23.78 -14.35 1.03
N GLN A 31 22.93 -13.37 1.34
CA GLN A 31 23.36 -11.98 1.54
C GLN A 31 23.13 -11.54 2.99
N VAL A 32 24.15 -10.90 3.58
CA VAL A 32 24.08 -10.33 4.93
C VAL A 32 23.42 -8.95 4.90
N LYS A 33 23.62 -8.19 3.81
CA LYS A 33 23.13 -6.83 3.62
C LYS A 33 22.08 -6.77 2.51
N THR A 34 21.08 -5.92 2.69
CA THR A 34 20.08 -5.58 1.67
C THR A 34 20.72 -4.76 0.55
N PRO A 35 20.19 -4.78 -0.69
CA PRO A 35 20.66 -3.87 -1.75
C PRO A 35 20.67 -2.41 -1.29
N PHE A 36 19.64 -1.99 -0.57
CA PHE A 36 19.55 -0.64 -0.02
C PHE A 36 20.69 -0.31 0.97
N GLU A 37 21.11 -1.25 1.81
CA GLU A 37 22.29 -1.08 2.67
C GLU A 37 23.60 -0.99 1.90
N LEU A 38 23.74 -1.77 0.81
CA LEU A 38 24.95 -1.78 -0.01
C LEU A 38 25.16 -0.44 -0.71
N PHE A 39 24.08 0.19 -1.19
CA PHE A 39 24.15 1.49 -1.87
C PHE A 39 24.07 2.68 -0.92
N GLY A 40 23.25 2.59 0.13
CA GLY A 40 22.95 3.71 1.03
C GLY A 40 23.80 3.75 2.31
N GLY A 41 24.44 2.64 2.69
CA GLY A 41 25.28 2.57 3.89
C GLY A 41 24.51 2.46 5.22
N TYR A 42 23.18 2.41 5.21
CA TYR A 42 22.36 2.25 6.41
C TYR A 42 21.24 1.23 6.25
N LYS A 43 20.86 0.60 7.37
CA LYS A 43 19.82 -0.43 7.43
C LYS A 43 18.43 0.16 7.25
N PRO A 44 17.65 -0.23 6.23
CA PRO A 44 16.29 0.23 6.09
C PRO A 44 15.39 -0.40 7.16
N SER A 45 14.39 0.35 7.61
CA SER A 45 13.25 -0.25 8.31
C SER A 45 12.38 -1.01 7.32
N VAL A 46 11.83 -2.15 7.75
CA VAL A 46 10.84 -2.95 7.00
C VAL A 46 9.48 -3.01 7.68
N ARG A 47 9.32 -2.32 8.83
CA ARG A 47 8.08 -2.36 9.63
C ARG A 47 6.86 -1.77 8.91
N HIS A 48 7.10 -0.87 7.96
CA HIS A 48 6.06 -0.24 7.14
C HIS A 48 5.70 -1.08 5.91
N LEU A 49 6.38 -2.20 5.65
CA LEU A 49 6.03 -3.03 4.52
C LEU A 49 4.67 -3.69 4.77
N LYS A 50 3.84 -3.65 3.72
CA LYS A 50 2.48 -4.19 3.70
C LYS A 50 2.27 -4.98 2.41
N ALA A 51 1.38 -5.97 2.47
CA ALA A 51 1.04 -6.79 1.32
C ALA A 51 0.37 -5.94 0.23
N PHE A 52 0.81 -6.10 -1.01
CA PHE A 52 0.16 -5.47 -2.15
C PHE A 52 -1.26 -6.03 -2.31
N GLY A 53 -2.23 -5.16 -2.59
CA GLY A 53 -3.65 -5.50 -2.57
C GLY A 53 -4.26 -5.53 -1.17
N ALA A 54 -3.52 -5.19 -0.10
CA ALA A 54 -4.09 -5.11 1.25
C ALA A 54 -5.13 -3.99 1.36
N THR A 55 -6.19 -4.26 2.13
CA THR A 55 -7.20 -3.26 2.46
C THR A 55 -6.59 -2.16 3.33
N ALA A 56 -6.80 -0.92 2.89
CA ALA A 56 -6.28 0.28 3.50
C ALA A 56 -7.42 1.23 3.90
N TYR A 57 -7.33 1.82 5.09
CA TYR A 57 -8.25 2.83 5.58
C TYR A 57 -7.50 4.16 5.71
N VAL A 58 -7.79 5.08 4.80
CA VAL A 58 -7.17 6.41 4.78
C VAL A 58 -7.97 7.35 5.68
N GLY A 59 -7.33 7.94 6.68
CA GLY A 59 -7.99 8.86 7.59
C GLY A 59 -8.51 10.12 6.89
N LEU A 60 -9.78 10.46 7.09
CA LEU A 60 -10.38 11.69 6.58
C LEU A 60 -10.09 12.86 7.54
N PRO A 61 -9.55 13.99 7.05
CA PRO A 61 -9.44 15.23 7.81
C PRO A 61 -10.79 15.66 8.36
N ARG A 62 -10.81 16.27 9.55
CA ARG A 62 -12.07 16.70 10.21
C ARG A 62 -12.94 17.59 9.31
N GLN A 63 -12.32 18.42 8.47
CA GLN A 63 -13.00 19.34 7.55
C GLN A 63 -13.77 18.62 6.43
N LEU A 64 -13.34 17.41 6.05
CA LEU A 64 -13.99 16.61 5.00
C LEU A 64 -15.02 15.63 5.56
N ARG A 65 -15.23 15.61 6.89
CA ARG A 65 -16.24 14.74 7.52
C ARG A 65 -17.59 15.43 7.45
N SER A 66 -18.60 14.72 6.94
CA SER A 66 -19.98 15.22 6.84
C SER A 66 -20.62 15.51 8.19
N SER A 67 -20.20 14.83 9.26
CA SER A 67 -20.63 15.12 10.63
C SER A 67 -19.61 14.61 11.66
N LYS A 68 -19.78 15.01 12.94
CA LYS A 68 -18.93 14.54 14.05
C LYS A 68 -18.96 13.00 14.22
N LEU A 69 -20.08 12.38 13.85
CA LEU A 69 -20.31 10.92 13.88
C LEU A 69 -20.15 10.26 12.50
N GLY A 70 -19.81 11.03 11.47
CA GLY A 70 -19.62 10.51 10.12
C GLY A 70 -18.39 9.61 10.01
N PRO A 71 -18.24 8.92 8.87
CA PRO A 71 -17.10 8.05 8.60
C PRO A 71 -15.78 8.80 8.77
N LYS A 72 -14.87 8.21 9.55
CA LYS A 72 -13.57 8.81 9.90
C LYS A 72 -12.46 8.43 8.93
N ALA A 73 -12.68 7.42 8.10
CA ALA A 73 -11.72 6.93 7.14
C ALA A 73 -12.43 6.48 5.86
N LYS A 74 -11.69 6.49 4.75
CA LYS A 74 -12.12 5.97 3.46
C LYS A 74 -11.38 4.66 3.16
N LYS A 75 -12.12 3.61 2.80
CA LYS A 75 -11.56 2.32 2.38
C LYS A 75 -10.93 2.46 0.99
N GLY A 76 -9.74 1.90 0.81
CA GLY A 76 -8.98 1.82 -0.43
C GLY A 76 -8.07 0.60 -0.41
N ILE A 77 -7.21 0.47 -1.41
CA ILE A 77 -6.34 -0.69 -1.61
C ILE A 77 -4.90 -0.23 -1.80
N LEU A 78 -3.96 -0.91 -1.16
CA LEU A 78 -2.55 -0.67 -1.35
C LEU A 78 -2.09 -1.13 -2.73
N ILE A 79 -1.61 -0.18 -3.55
CA ILE A 79 -0.98 -0.49 -4.84
C ILE A 79 0.51 -0.20 -4.85
N GLY A 80 1.08 0.35 -3.76
CA GLY A 80 2.53 0.50 -3.66
C GLY A 80 2.97 1.54 -2.64
N TYR A 81 4.21 1.99 -2.78
CA TYR A 81 4.82 2.99 -1.91
C TYR A 81 5.01 4.30 -2.66
N ALA A 82 4.99 5.42 -1.93
CA ALA A 82 5.17 6.74 -2.50
C ALA A 82 6.58 6.89 -3.13
N PHE A 83 6.67 7.62 -4.24
CA PHE A 83 7.93 7.71 -5.02
C PHE A 83 8.96 8.65 -4.40
N ARG A 84 8.51 9.83 -3.97
CA ARG A 84 9.41 10.93 -3.54
C ARG A 84 9.40 11.15 -2.03
N THR A 85 8.38 10.66 -1.35
CA THR A 85 8.13 10.92 0.07
C THR A 85 7.93 9.60 0.81
N LYS A 86 7.88 9.67 2.15
CA LYS A 86 7.40 8.55 2.94
C LYS A 86 5.89 8.47 2.75
N GLY A 87 5.37 7.29 2.44
CA GLY A 87 3.93 7.07 2.30
C GLY A 87 3.58 5.86 1.46
N TYR A 88 2.28 5.65 1.34
CA TYR A 88 1.68 4.58 0.57
C TYR A 88 0.91 5.16 -0.61
N ARG A 89 0.90 4.42 -1.72
CA ARG A 89 0.02 4.67 -2.87
C ARG A 89 -1.24 3.85 -2.68
N ILE A 90 -2.34 4.55 -2.44
CA ILE A 90 -3.65 3.95 -2.16
C ILE A 90 -4.58 4.23 -3.35
N TRP A 91 -5.14 3.18 -3.93
CA TRP A 91 -6.18 3.26 -4.95
C TRP A 91 -7.57 3.16 -4.32
N PHE A 92 -8.48 3.96 -4.84
CA PHE A 92 -9.87 4.03 -4.42
C PHE A 92 -10.78 3.51 -5.53
N PRO A 93 -11.36 2.30 -5.40
CA PRO A 93 -12.18 1.69 -6.45
C PRO A 93 -13.39 2.54 -6.87
N ASP A 94 -13.99 3.25 -5.91
CA ASP A 94 -15.18 4.10 -6.11
C ASP A 94 -14.92 5.32 -7.00
N THR A 95 -13.68 5.82 -7.03
CA THR A 95 -13.32 7.04 -7.77
C THR A 95 -12.27 6.79 -8.86
N ASP A 96 -11.76 5.56 -8.94
CA ASP A 96 -10.58 5.16 -9.72
C ASP A 96 -9.37 6.09 -9.51
N LYS A 97 -9.26 6.71 -8.34
CA LYS A 97 -8.17 7.65 -8.00
C LYS A 97 -7.09 6.99 -7.17
N VAL A 98 -5.86 7.41 -7.40
CA VAL A 98 -4.69 7.04 -6.60
C VAL A 98 -4.23 8.26 -5.81
N ILE A 99 -3.95 8.08 -4.52
CA ILE A 99 -3.34 9.11 -3.67
C ILE A 99 -2.07 8.59 -2.99
N GLU A 100 -1.17 9.50 -2.65
CA GLU A 100 -0.03 9.22 -1.77
C GLU A 100 -0.30 9.77 -0.36
N THR A 101 -0.21 8.93 0.68
CA THR A 101 -0.41 9.37 2.06
C THR A 101 0.26 8.47 3.09
N ILE A 102 0.62 9.04 4.25
CA ILE A 102 1.12 8.30 5.41
C ILE A 102 0.01 7.89 6.39
N ASN A 103 -1.14 8.58 6.34
CA ASN A 103 -2.21 8.44 7.33
C ASN A 103 -3.14 7.28 6.94
N VAL A 104 -2.60 6.06 7.02
CA VAL A 104 -3.25 4.83 6.60
C VAL A 104 -3.19 3.79 7.71
N SER A 105 -4.32 3.16 7.99
CA SER A 105 -4.41 1.93 8.79
C SER A 105 -4.70 0.75 7.87
N PHE A 106 -4.08 -0.40 8.09
CA PHE A 106 -4.25 -1.59 7.26
C PHE A 106 -5.02 -2.68 8.00
N CYS A 107 -5.91 -3.37 7.29
CA CYS A 107 -6.49 -4.63 7.71
C CYS A 107 -5.84 -5.73 6.86
N GLU A 108 -4.98 -6.55 7.47
CA GLU A 108 -4.20 -7.57 6.73
C GLU A 108 -4.97 -8.87 6.48
N GLU A 109 -6.12 -9.03 7.13
CA GLU A 109 -7.03 -10.17 6.95
C GLU A 109 -7.84 -10.05 5.66
N ASP A 110 -8.10 -8.82 5.19
CA ASP A 110 -8.86 -8.53 3.97
C ASP A 110 -7.94 -8.19 2.79
N ARG A 111 -7.85 -9.09 1.79
CA ARG A 111 -7.10 -8.87 0.55
C ARG A 111 -8.02 -8.66 -0.64
N GLY A 112 -7.67 -7.66 -1.47
CA GLY A 112 -8.30 -7.40 -2.76
C GLY A 112 -9.66 -6.71 -2.70
N VAL A 113 -10.24 -6.50 -3.89
CA VAL A 113 -11.65 -6.11 -4.05
C VAL A 113 -12.45 -7.38 -3.84
N ASN A 114 -12.93 -7.61 -2.62
CA ASN A 114 -13.76 -8.79 -2.33
C ASN A 114 -15.11 -8.60 -3.06
N PRO A 115 -15.47 -9.44 -4.06
CA PRO A 115 -16.74 -9.28 -4.80
C PRO A 115 -17.98 -9.65 -3.97
N ALA A 116 -17.80 -10.10 -2.72
CA ALA A 116 -18.87 -10.61 -1.87
C ALA A 116 -19.52 -9.57 -0.93
N VAL A 117 -19.28 -8.26 -1.12
CA VAL A 117 -19.89 -7.21 -0.27
C VAL A 117 -20.72 -6.21 -1.08
N GLU A 118 -21.14 -6.59 -2.29
CA GLU A 118 -22.27 -5.97 -2.98
C GLU A 118 -23.47 -6.92 -2.90
N LEU A 119 -24.17 -6.89 -1.76
CA LEU A 119 -25.56 -7.32 -1.60
C LEU A 119 -26.32 -6.27 -0.80
#